data_AF-A0A7G5M2I2-F1
#
_entry.id   AF-A0A7G5M2I2-F1
#
_cell.length_a   1.000
_cell.length_b   1.000
_cell.length_c   1.000
_cell.angle_alpha   90.00
_cell.angle_beta   90.00
_cell.angle_gamma   90.00
#
_symmetry.space_group_name_H-M   'P 1'
#
loop_
_entity.id
_entity.type
_entity.pdbx_description
1 polymer ?
#
loop_
_entity_poly.entity_id
_entity_poly.type
_entity_poly.pdbx_seq_one_letter_code
_entity_poly.pdbx_strand_id
1 'polypeptide(L)'
;MVRRRRRTVAAVGVAGAGLLGVSLSTRPDSPQFYGLTLATAATWTTGALASGPLHRGWIERPDAPQRRPVVVPVFTGVGAFGCFCAGALVAQRIPVLDAAVRRVLRFAEGSPPLVVLTTLANGAAEELFFRGALYEAVGQRHPVLVSTLAYTATTASSRNPSLTLAGAVMGTLFGLQRRATGGVQASTLTHLTWSALMLRFLPALFRRRRFGDVS
;
A
#
# COMPACT_ATOMS: atom_id res chain seq x y z
N MET A 1 27.76 -9.35 -4.74
CA MET A 1 26.71 -9.09 -3.72
C MET A 1 25.45 -8.44 -4.30
N VAL A 2 25.55 -7.37 -5.10
CA VAL A 2 24.39 -6.67 -5.72
C VAL A 2 23.50 -7.57 -6.59
N ARG A 3 24.07 -8.43 -7.45
CA ARG A 3 23.28 -9.36 -8.28
C ARG A 3 22.47 -10.38 -7.46
N ARG A 4 23.03 -10.90 -6.37
CA ARG A 4 22.34 -11.82 -5.45
C ARG A 4 21.18 -11.10 -4.74
N ARG A 5 21.43 -9.89 -4.22
CA ARG A 5 20.39 -9.02 -3.61
C ARG A 5 19.23 -8.76 -4.58
N ARG A 6 19.53 -8.38 -5.83
CA ARG A 6 18.50 -8.15 -6.86
C ARG A 6 17.67 -9.40 -7.17
N ARG A 7 18.31 -10.58 -7.26
CA ARG A 7 17.61 -11.86 -7.47
C ARG A 7 16.70 -12.21 -6.29
N THR A 8 17.19 -12.04 -5.05
CA THR A 8 16.38 -12.29 -3.84
C THR A 8 15.18 -11.36 -3.81
N VAL A 9 15.37 -10.05 -4.00
CA VAL A 9 14.28 -9.08 -4.05
C VAL A 9 13.29 -9.42 -5.16
N ALA A 10 13.76 -9.76 -6.36
CA ALA A 10 12.86 -10.15 -7.46
C ALA A 10 12.05 -11.42 -7.12
N ALA A 11 12.68 -12.46 -6.56
CA ALA A 11 12.02 -13.70 -6.18
C ALA A 11 10.96 -13.48 -5.10
N VAL A 12 11.29 -12.73 -4.05
CA VAL A 12 10.33 -12.31 -3.02
C VAL A 12 9.20 -11.50 -3.68
N GLY A 13 9.56 -10.58 -4.58
CA GLY A 13 8.64 -9.75 -5.40
C GLY A 13 7.59 -10.55 -6.16
N VAL A 14 7.99 -11.66 -6.76
CA VAL A 14 7.05 -12.55 -7.46
C VAL A 14 6.20 -13.34 -6.46
N ALA A 15 6.83 -13.90 -5.42
CA ALA A 15 6.15 -14.72 -4.42
C ALA A 15 5.06 -13.93 -3.67
N GLY A 16 5.39 -12.75 -3.15
CA GLY A 16 4.42 -11.93 -2.43
C GLY A 16 3.34 -11.34 -3.34
N ALA A 17 3.65 -11.05 -4.62
CA ALA A 17 2.62 -10.64 -5.58
C ALA A 17 1.63 -11.78 -5.87
N GLY A 18 2.12 -13.02 -5.97
CA GLY A 18 1.28 -14.21 -6.08
C GLY A 18 0.40 -14.39 -4.84
N LEU A 19 0.98 -14.32 -3.64
CA LEU A 19 0.23 -14.44 -2.38
C LEU A 19 -0.84 -13.36 -2.24
N LEU A 20 -0.53 -12.11 -2.58
CA LEU A 20 -1.49 -11.01 -2.59
C LEU A 20 -2.67 -11.31 -3.53
N GLY A 21 -2.38 -11.72 -4.77
CA GLY A 21 -3.39 -12.03 -5.77
C GLY A 21 -4.29 -13.21 -5.36
N VAL A 22 -3.72 -14.25 -4.75
CA VAL A 22 -4.48 -15.38 -4.21
C VAL A 22 -5.32 -14.92 -3.02
N SER A 23 -4.77 -14.14 -2.10
CA SER A 23 -5.50 -13.65 -0.91
C SER A 23 -6.77 -12.88 -1.28
N LEU A 24 -6.69 -11.99 -2.27
CA LEU A 24 -7.84 -11.19 -2.75
C LEU A 24 -8.77 -11.95 -3.71
N SER A 25 -8.44 -13.20 -4.02
CA SER A 25 -9.32 -14.14 -4.73
C SER A 25 -10.09 -15.07 -3.77
N THR A 26 -9.76 -15.06 -2.47
CA THR A 26 -10.46 -15.88 -1.47
C THR A 26 -11.79 -15.26 -1.02
N ARG A 27 -12.59 -16.04 -0.28
CA ARG A 27 -13.81 -15.52 0.35
C ARG A 27 -13.43 -14.46 1.39
N PRO A 28 -14.05 -13.26 1.36
CA PRO A 28 -13.92 -12.28 2.42
C PRO A 28 -14.25 -12.88 3.79
N ASP A 29 -13.59 -12.37 4.83
CA ASP A 29 -13.77 -12.82 6.23
C ASP A 29 -13.58 -14.33 6.47
N SER A 30 -12.60 -14.93 5.80
CA SER A 30 -12.27 -16.34 5.98
C SER A 30 -10.90 -16.53 6.66
N PRO A 31 -10.68 -17.63 7.41
CA PRO A 31 -9.35 -17.95 7.94
C PRO A 31 -8.27 -18.02 6.86
N GLN A 32 -8.63 -18.48 5.66
CA GLN A 32 -7.75 -18.52 4.50
C GLN A 32 -7.32 -17.11 4.05
N PHE A 33 -8.24 -16.15 4.01
CA PHE A 33 -7.94 -14.75 3.70
C PHE A 33 -6.93 -14.16 4.71
N TYR A 34 -7.20 -14.31 6.01
CA TYR A 34 -6.32 -13.78 7.05
C TYR A 34 -4.95 -14.48 7.05
N GLY A 35 -4.92 -15.80 6.88
CA GLY A 35 -3.67 -16.56 6.77
C GLY A 35 -2.82 -16.11 5.58
N LEU A 36 -3.41 -15.97 4.39
CA LEU A 36 -2.69 -15.55 3.18
C LEU A 36 -2.24 -14.08 3.23
N THR A 37 -3.04 -13.18 3.79
CA THR A 37 -2.66 -11.77 3.94
C THR A 37 -1.55 -11.59 4.97
N LEU A 38 -1.56 -12.35 6.07
CA LEU A 38 -0.44 -12.38 7.02
C LEU A 38 0.81 -13.02 6.40
N ALA A 39 0.65 -14.10 5.64
CA ALA A 39 1.76 -14.71 4.90
C ALA A 39 2.38 -13.73 3.90
N THR A 40 1.56 -12.95 3.19
CA THR A 40 2.02 -11.89 2.28
C THR A 40 2.86 -10.84 3.03
N ALA A 41 2.35 -10.32 4.15
CA ALA A 41 3.08 -9.37 4.99
C ALA A 41 4.39 -9.96 5.54
N ALA A 42 4.38 -11.23 5.95
CA ALA A 42 5.57 -11.94 6.42
C ALA A 42 6.61 -12.13 5.31
N THR A 43 6.20 -12.51 4.09
CA THR A 43 7.08 -12.63 2.93
C THR A 43 7.77 -11.30 2.61
N TRP A 44 7.02 -10.19 2.61
CA TRP A 44 7.58 -8.87 2.37
C TRP A 44 8.54 -8.43 3.45
N THR A 45 8.16 -8.59 4.71
CA THR A 45 8.98 -8.19 5.85
C THR A 45 10.27 -9.00 5.92
N THR A 46 10.18 -10.33 5.82
CA THR A 46 11.36 -11.22 5.85
C THR A 46 12.26 -10.98 4.65
N GLY A 47 11.70 -10.84 3.45
CA GLY A 47 12.47 -10.50 2.25
C GLY A 47 13.14 -9.13 2.33
N ALA A 48 12.49 -8.15 2.97
CA ALA A 48 13.08 -6.83 3.18
C ALA A 48 14.26 -6.88 4.15
N LEU A 49 14.09 -7.54 5.30
CA LEU A 49 15.13 -7.69 6.34
C LEU A 49 16.31 -8.53 5.86
N ALA A 50 16.06 -9.60 5.09
CA ALA A 50 17.11 -10.44 4.52
C ALA A 50 17.90 -9.75 3.39
N SER A 51 17.35 -8.67 2.80
CA SER A 51 17.96 -7.95 1.70
C SER A 51 18.96 -6.87 2.14
N GLY A 52 19.17 -6.64 3.43
CA GLY A 52 20.14 -5.68 3.97
C GLY A 52 19.50 -4.55 4.79
N PRO A 53 20.30 -3.59 5.27
CA PRO A 53 19.83 -2.55 6.19
C PRO A 53 18.73 -1.70 5.58
N LEU A 54 17.66 -1.48 6.35
CA LEU A 54 16.54 -0.62 5.98
C LEU A 54 16.75 0.77 6.58
N HIS A 55 16.92 1.77 5.71
CA HIS A 55 17.05 3.16 6.14
C HIS A 55 15.68 3.69 6.60
N ARG A 56 15.60 4.12 7.87
CA ARG A 56 14.39 4.74 8.44
C ARG A 56 14.13 6.15 7.89
N GLY A 57 15.19 6.87 7.52
CA GLY A 57 15.11 8.19 6.87
C GLY A 57 15.07 9.37 7.86
N TRP A 58 15.49 10.55 7.37
CA TRP A 58 15.54 11.83 8.07
C TRP A 58 15.16 12.95 7.09
N ILE A 59 14.48 14.01 7.54
CA ILE A 59 14.31 15.23 6.72
C ILE A 59 15.39 16.23 7.16
N GLU A 60 16.29 16.57 6.25
CA GLU A 60 17.15 17.74 6.39
C GLU A 60 16.31 18.99 6.09
N ARG A 61 16.06 19.82 7.11
CA ARG A 61 15.65 21.21 6.91
C ARG A 61 16.90 22.07 7.08
N PRO A 62 17.16 23.05 6.19
CA PRO A 62 18.36 23.89 6.27
C PRO A 62 18.60 24.56 7.62
N ASP A 63 17.53 24.94 8.35
CA ASP A 63 17.63 25.76 9.57
C ASP A 63 16.91 25.18 10.81
N ALA A 64 16.70 23.85 10.88
CA ALA A 64 16.00 23.25 12.03
C ALA A 64 16.66 21.96 12.53
N PRO A 65 16.62 21.69 13.86
CA PRO A 65 17.15 20.44 14.42
C PRO A 65 16.46 19.22 13.77
N GLN A 66 17.24 18.16 13.50
CA GLN A 66 16.81 16.91 12.86
C GLN A 66 15.57 16.32 13.56
N ARG A 67 14.38 16.62 13.03
CA ARG A 67 13.12 16.05 13.52
C ARG A 67 12.63 14.99 12.55
N ARG A 68 12.30 13.83 13.10
CA ARG A 68 11.65 12.76 12.34
C ARG A 68 10.31 13.28 11.82
N PRO A 69 10.02 13.16 10.52
CA PRO A 69 8.77 13.64 9.95
C PRO A 69 7.62 12.73 10.36
N VAL A 70 6.91 13.09 11.42
CA VAL A 70 5.69 12.37 11.83
C VAL A 70 4.46 13.13 11.33
N VAL A 71 4.43 14.43 11.57
CA VAL A 71 3.28 15.29 11.28
C VAL A 71 2.99 15.37 9.78
N VAL A 72 3.99 15.69 8.96
CA VAL A 72 3.83 15.86 7.51
C VAL A 72 3.32 14.58 6.83
N PRO A 73 3.90 13.38 7.08
CA PRO A 73 3.38 12.14 6.50
C PRO A 73 1.95 11.78 6.91
N VAL A 74 1.59 12.02 8.17
CA VAL A 74 0.22 11.79 8.64
C VAL A 74 -0.77 12.70 7.90
N PHE A 75 -0.48 14.00 7.80
CA PHE A 75 -1.32 14.92 7.01
C PHE A 75 -1.33 14.57 5.53
N THR A 76 -0.22 14.08 4.98
CA THR A 76 -0.17 13.59 3.60
C THR A 76 -1.11 12.39 3.42
N GLY A 77 -1.15 11.48 4.39
CA GLY A 77 -2.06 10.33 4.39
C GLY A 77 -3.53 10.74 4.47
N VAL A 78 -3.85 11.73 5.31
CA VAL A 78 -5.19 12.33 5.40
C VAL A 78 -5.58 13.01 4.08
N GLY A 79 -4.69 13.80 3.49
CA GLY A 79 -4.91 14.46 2.21
C GLY A 79 -5.10 13.48 1.07
N ALA A 80 -4.26 12.44 1.00
CA ALA A 80 -4.41 11.35 0.04
C ALA A 80 -5.77 10.65 0.22
N PHE A 81 -6.20 10.39 1.46
CA PHE A 81 -7.52 9.82 1.72
C PHE A 81 -8.65 10.72 1.19
N GLY A 82 -8.58 12.04 1.42
CA GLY A 82 -9.54 13.00 0.87
C GLY A 82 -9.61 12.97 -0.67
N CYS A 83 -8.45 12.95 -1.33
CA CYS A 83 -8.36 12.80 -2.79
C CYS A 83 -8.99 11.49 -3.28
N PHE A 84 -8.78 10.38 -2.55
CA PHE A 84 -9.37 9.08 -2.88
C PHE A 84 -10.87 9.04 -2.63
N CYS A 85 -11.40 9.73 -1.61
CA CYS A 85 -12.83 9.91 -1.44
C CYS A 85 -13.44 10.67 -2.63
N ALA A 86 -12.82 11.76 -3.08
CA ALA A 86 -13.26 12.49 -4.27
C ALA A 86 -13.19 11.61 -5.53
N GLY A 87 -12.08 10.90 -5.74
CA GLY A 87 -11.92 9.95 -6.84
C GLY A 87 -12.94 8.80 -6.79
N ALA A 88 -13.30 8.33 -5.60
CA ALA A 88 -14.32 7.31 -5.42
C ALA A 88 -15.72 7.79 -5.84
N LEU A 89 -16.04 9.08 -5.63
CA LEU A 89 -17.31 9.66 -6.10
C LEU A 89 -17.39 9.68 -7.63
N VAL A 90 -16.25 9.87 -8.31
CA VAL A 90 -16.14 9.76 -9.78
C VAL A 90 -16.18 8.30 -10.22
N ALA A 91 -15.45 7.41 -9.53
CA ALA A 91 -15.40 5.98 -9.83
C ALA A 91 -16.79 5.32 -9.77
N GLN A 92 -17.68 5.80 -8.89
CA GLN A 92 -19.08 5.36 -8.82
C GLN A 92 -19.87 5.60 -10.11
N ARG A 93 -19.44 6.55 -10.96
CA ARG A 93 -20.06 6.82 -12.28
C ARG A 93 -19.54 5.89 -13.37
N ILE A 94 -18.49 5.12 -13.11
CA ILE A 94 -17.85 4.24 -14.09
C ILE A 94 -18.10 2.79 -13.63
N PRO A 95 -18.97 2.01 -14.31
CA PRO A 95 -19.43 0.70 -13.82
C PRO A 95 -18.30 -0.27 -13.45
N VAL A 96 -17.22 -0.29 -14.25
CA VAL A 96 -16.05 -1.14 -14.01
C VAL A 96 -15.33 -0.77 -12.71
N LEU A 97 -15.20 0.53 -12.43
CA LEU A 97 -14.50 1.01 -11.23
C LEU A 97 -15.37 0.90 -9.99
N ASP A 98 -16.67 1.18 -10.09
CA ASP A 98 -17.64 1.01 -9.00
C ASP A 98 -17.66 -0.45 -8.52
N ALA A 99 -17.83 -1.39 -9.46
CA ALA A 99 -17.83 -2.82 -9.15
C ALA A 99 -16.50 -3.27 -8.51
N ALA A 100 -15.39 -2.74 -9.01
CA ALA A 100 -14.06 -3.03 -8.47
C ALA A 100 -13.85 -2.47 -7.05
N VAL A 101 -14.28 -1.24 -6.75
CA VAL A 101 -14.22 -0.69 -5.40
C VAL A 101 -15.10 -1.49 -4.44
N ARG A 102 -16.35 -1.79 -4.84
CA ARG A 102 -17.26 -2.63 -4.02
C ARG A 102 -16.69 -4.01 -3.75
N ARG A 103 -16.00 -4.61 -4.73
CA ARG A 103 -15.34 -5.93 -4.58
C ARG A 103 -14.29 -5.91 -3.48
N VAL A 104 -13.46 -4.87 -3.40
CA VAL A 104 -12.45 -4.79 -2.32
C VAL A 104 -13.08 -4.41 -0.98
N LEU A 105 -14.12 -3.55 -0.96
CA LEU A 105 -14.77 -3.15 0.28
C LEU A 105 -15.44 -4.32 1.04
N ARG A 106 -15.80 -5.42 0.36
CA ARG A 106 -16.30 -6.63 1.05
C ARG A 106 -15.30 -7.22 2.04
N PHE A 107 -14.00 -7.05 1.82
CA PHE A 107 -12.97 -7.49 2.78
C PHE A 107 -12.94 -6.62 4.04
N ALA A 108 -13.53 -5.42 4.00
CA ALA A 108 -13.64 -4.52 5.15
C ALA A 108 -14.83 -4.84 6.07
N GLU A 109 -15.77 -5.69 5.64
CA GLU A 109 -16.99 -6.02 6.38
C GLU A 109 -16.83 -7.22 7.34
N GLY A 110 -15.66 -7.87 7.33
CA GLY A 110 -15.34 -9.00 8.21
C GLY A 110 -15.00 -8.60 9.65
N SER A 111 -14.36 -9.52 10.38
CA SER A 111 -13.91 -9.29 11.77
C SER A 111 -13.07 -8.00 11.90
N PRO A 112 -13.58 -6.95 12.59
CA PRO A 112 -12.93 -5.65 12.64
C PRO A 112 -11.45 -5.67 13.09
N PRO A 113 -11.06 -6.38 14.17
CA PRO A 113 -9.67 -6.36 14.62
C PRO A 113 -8.72 -7.09 13.66
N LEU A 114 -9.15 -8.20 13.05
CA LEU A 114 -8.31 -8.97 12.13
C LEU A 114 -8.10 -8.21 10.83
N VAL A 115 -9.16 -7.61 10.27
CA VAL A 115 -9.05 -6.80 9.05
C VAL A 115 -8.14 -5.59 9.28
N VAL A 116 -8.27 -4.89 10.41
CA VAL A 116 -7.39 -3.78 10.76
C VAL A 116 -5.94 -4.26 10.86
N LEU A 117 -5.70 -5.35 11.60
CA LEU A 117 -4.37 -5.92 11.78
C LEU A 117 -3.73 -6.28 10.44
N THR A 118 -4.42 -7.04 9.59
CA THR A 118 -3.84 -7.49 8.32
C THR A 118 -3.65 -6.33 7.34
N THR A 119 -4.55 -5.35 7.32
CA THR A 119 -4.43 -4.15 6.48
C THR A 119 -3.21 -3.32 6.88
N LEU A 120 -3.04 -3.05 8.17
CA LEU A 120 -1.90 -2.26 8.66
C LEU A 120 -0.58 -3.03 8.53
N ALA A 121 -0.59 -4.34 8.80
CA ALA A 121 0.59 -5.19 8.63
C ALA A 121 1.04 -5.23 7.16
N ASN A 122 0.11 -5.39 6.21
CA ASN A 122 0.45 -5.35 4.78
C ASN A 122 0.95 -3.97 4.36
N GLY A 123 0.28 -2.88 4.76
CA GLY A 123 0.72 -1.53 4.44
C GLY A 123 2.14 -1.23 4.93
N ALA A 124 2.48 -1.65 6.15
CA ALA A 124 3.85 -1.54 6.66
C ALA A 124 4.83 -2.41 5.87
N ALA A 125 4.50 -3.69 5.66
CA ALA A 125 5.37 -4.65 5.00
C ALA A 125 5.66 -4.28 3.53
N GLU A 126 4.66 -3.77 2.82
CA GLU A 126 4.81 -3.22 1.48
C GLU A 126 5.84 -2.08 1.46
N GLU A 127 5.79 -1.15 2.41
CA GLU A 127 6.76 -0.06 2.45
C GLU A 127 8.19 -0.53 2.78
N LEU A 128 8.34 -1.51 3.69
CA LEU A 128 9.64 -2.13 3.96
C LEU A 128 10.22 -2.80 2.71
N PHE A 129 9.39 -3.46 1.92
CA PHE A 129 9.83 -4.15 0.72
C PHE A 129 10.04 -3.20 -0.47
N PHE A 130 9.02 -2.46 -0.89
CA PHE A 130 9.05 -1.64 -2.11
C PHE A 130 9.91 -0.38 -1.95
N ARG A 131 9.80 0.32 -0.81
CA ARG A 131 10.52 1.60 -0.55
C ARG A 131 11.81 1.37 0.23
N GLY A 132 11.95 0.22 0.85
CA GLY A 132 13.20 -0.24 1.46
C GLY A 132 14.00 -1.13 0.49
N ALA A 133 13.79 -2.43 0.56
CA ALA A 133 14.68 -3.41 -0.09
C ALA A 133 14.75 -3.28 -1.62
N LEU A 134 13.63 -3.11 -2.31
CA LEU A 134 13.59 -2.94 -3.75
C LEU A 134 14.20 -1.61 -4.18
N TYR A 135 13.79 -0.50 -3.55
CA TYR A 135 14.32 0.82 -3.83
C TYR A 135 15.86 0.86 -3.73
N GLU A 136 16.41 0.24 -2.69
CA GLU A 136 17.85 0.09 -2.47
C GLU A 136 18.53 -0.86 -3.48
N ALA A 137 17.86 -1.95 -3.86
CA ALA A 137 18.40 -2.92 -4.82
C ALA A 137 18.47 -2.36 -6.26
N VAL A 138 17.56 -1.44 -6.60
CA VAL A 138 17.57 -0.71 -7.88
C VAL A 138 18.78 0.23 -7.94
N GLY A 139 19.06 0.95 -6.86
CA GLY A 139 20.17 1.91 -6.77
C GLY A 139 19.84 3.24 -7.45
N GLN A 140 20.84 3.87 -8.07
CA GLN A 140 20.74 5.28 -8.53
C GLN A 140 19.88 5.51 -9.79
N ARG A 141 19.54 4.48 -10.56
CA ARG A 141 18.78 4.64 -11.81
C ARG A 141 17.28 4.50 -11.57
N HIS A 142 16.57 5.63 -11.58
CA HIS A 142 15.11 5.74 -11.51
C HIS A 142 14.42 4.90 -10.40
N PRO A 143 14.88 4.94 -9.14
CA PRO A 143 14.33 4.08 -8.08
C PRO A 143 12.85 4.36 -7.77
N VAL A 144 12.39 5.61 -7.92
CA VAL A 144 10.96 5.98 -7.79
C VAL A 144 10.12 5.27 -8.85
N LEU A 145 10.54 5.31 -10.12
CA LEU A 145 9.80 4.70 -11.22
C LEU A 145 9.75 3.18 -11.07
N VAL A 146 10.90 2.54 -10.83
CA VAL A 146 10.96 1.07 -10.74
C VAL A 146 10.17 0.54 -9.53
N SER A 147 10.29 1.18 -8.36
CA SER A 147 9.50 0.77 -7.19
C SER A 147 8.00 0.99 -7.40
N THR A 148 7.61 2.07 -8.09
CA THR A 148 6.21 2.35 -8.44
C THR A 148 5.66 1.31 -9.43
N LEU A 149 6.40 1.01 -10.50
CA LEU A 149 5.99 0.01 -11.49
C LEU A 149 5.88 -1.38 -10.87
N ALA A 150 6.85 -1.77 -10.05
CA ALA A 150 6.80 -3.04 -9.32
C ALA A 150 5.60 -3.09 -8.37
N TYR A 151 5.36 -2.03 -7.59
CA TYR A 151 4.21 -1.93 -6.71
C TYR A 151 2.90 -2.04 -7.48
N THR A 152 2.75 -1.27 -8.56
CA THR A 152 1.57 -1.28 -9.43
C THR A 152 1.34 -2.65 -10.05
N ALA A 153 2.40 -3.31 -10.54
CA ALA A 153 2.33 -4.66 -11.10
C ALA A 153 1.93 -5.70 -10.03
N THR A 154 2.46 -5.57 -8.81
CA THR A 154 2.04 -6.40 -7.68
C THR A 154 0.57 -6.16 -7.35
N THR A 155 0.11 -4.91 -7.24
CA THR A 155 -1.31 -4.61 -6.98
C THR A 155 -2.21 -5.11 -8.12
N ALA A 156 -1.73 -5.11 -9.36
CA ALA A 156 -2.46 -5.67 -10.50
C ALA A 156 -2.73 -7.17 -10.39
N SER A 157 -1.96 -7.93 -9.59
CA SER A 157 -2.22 -9.34 -9.32
C SER A 157 -3.55 -9.58 -8.59
N SER A 158 -4.07 -8.55 -7.91
CA SER A 158 -5.42 -8.55 -7.30
C SER A 158 -6.55 -8.62 -8.33
N ARG A 159 -6.26 -8.39 -9.62
CA ARG A 159 -7.23 -8.30 -10.71
C ARG A 159 -8.32 -7.25 -10.44
N ASN A 160 -7.96 -6.18 -9.73
CA ASN A 160 -8.85 -5.08 -9.39
C ASN A 160 -8.33 -3.77 -10.01
N PRO A 161 -8.98 -3.24 -11.06
CA PRO A 161 -8.48 -2.05 -11.76
C PRO A 161 -8.42 -0.81 -10.85
N SER A 162 -9.35 -0.67 -9.90
CA SER A 162 -9.35 0.43 -8.95
C SER A 162 -8.17 0.35 -7.98
N LEU A 163 -7.82 -0.86 -7.51
CA LEU A 163 -6.60 -1.05 -6.71
C LEU A 163 -5.33 -0.82 -7.54
N THR A 164 -5.28 -1.27 -8.79
CA THR A 164 -4.12 -1.02 -9.66
C THR A 164 -3.88 0.48 -9.86
N LEU A 165 -4.94 1.24 -10.15
CA LEU A 165 -4.86 2.70 -10.29
C LEU A 165 -4.44 3.35 -8.96
N ALA A 166 -5.02 2.90 -7.85
CA ALA A 166 -4.63 3.34 -6.52
C ALA A 166 -3.14 3.09 -6.25
N GLY A 167 -2.66 1.90 -6.62
CA GLY A 167 -1.28 1.46 -6.49
C GLY A 167 -0.32 2.33 -7.30
N ALA A 168 -0.68 2.73 -8.52
CA ALA A 168 0.15 3.63 -9.32
C ALA A 168 0.29 5.02 -8.67
N VAL A 169 -0.83 5.60 -8.23
CA VAL A 169 -0.85 6.94 -7.60
C VAL A 169 -0.11 6.93 -6.26
N MET A 170 -0.52 6.04 -5.35
CA MET A 170 0.09 5.93 -4.03
C MET A 170 1.54 5.47 -4.14
N GLY A 171 1.83 4.57 -5.08
CA GLY A 171 3.18 4.09 -5.28
C GLY A 171 4.15 5.18 -5.69
N THR A 172 3.69 6.11 -6.54
CA THR A 172 4.43 7.31 -6.92
C THR A 172 4.65 8.21 -5.69
N LEU A 173 3.58 8.51 -4.94
CA LEU A 173 3.64 9.33 -3.73
C LEU A 173 4.65 8.78 -2.71
N PHE A 174 4.56 7.48 -2.40
CA PHE A 174 5.46 6.80 -1.46
C PHE A 174 6.91 6.79 -1.96
N GLY A 175 7.13 6.58 -3.26
CA GLY A 175 8.45 6.66 -3.87
C GLY A 175 9.06 8.07 -3.76
N LEU A 176 8.26 9.11 -3.99
CA LEU A 176 8.67 10.50 -3.81
C LEU A 176 8.98 10.84 -2.35
N GLN A 177 8.16 10.37 -1.40
CA GLN A 177 8.43 10.52 0.02
C GLN A 177 9.73 9.83 0.42
N ARG A 178 9.94 8.58 -0.02
CA ARG A 178 11.19 7.85 0.22
C ARG A 178 12.41 8.58 -0.32
N ARG A 179 12.30 9.23 -1.48
CA ARG A 179 13.36 10.05 -2.06
C ARG A 179 13.63 11.31 -1.23
N ALA A 180 12.58 11.99 -0.80
CA ALA A 180 12.68 13.25 -0.06
C ALA A 180 13.20 13.07 1.38
N THR A 181 12.91 11.93 2.02
CA THR A 181 13.26 11.68 3.43
C THR A 181 14.42 10.71 3.61
N GLY A 182 14.97 10.14 2.54
CA GLY A 182 16.07 9.18 2.68
C GLY A 182 15.69 7.86 3.39
N GLY A 183 14.41 7.59 3.67
CA GLY A 183 14.00 6.31 4.26
C GLY A 183 12.50 6.05 4.30
N VAL A 184 12.12 4.89 4.83
CA VAL A 184 10.76 4.34 4.70
C VAL A 184 9.74 4.92 5.69
N GLN A 185 10.17 5.59 6.77
CA GLN A 185 9.27 6.01 7.84
C GLN A 185 8.13 6.92 7.33
N ALA A 186 8.44 7.88 6.47
CA ALA A 186 7.45 8.81 5.95
C ALA A 186 6.41 8.10 5.07
N SER A 187 6.84 7.22 4.17
CA SER A 187 5.89 6.49 3.34
C SER A 187 5.08 5.49 4.15
N THR A 188 5.69 4.79 5.13
CA THR A 188 4.96 3.93 6.08
C THR A 188 3.89 4.69 6.84
N LEU A 189 4.19 5.84 7.44
CA LEU A 189 3.18 6.62 8.18
C LEU A 189 2.03 7.09 7.28
N THR A 190 2.36 7.55 6.07
CA THR A 190 1.37 7.97 5.07
C THR A 190 0.47 6.81 4.67
N HIS A 191 1.07 5.66 4.38
CA HIS A 191 0.37 4.44 3.97
C HIS A 191 -0.54 3.94 5.10
N LEU A 192 -0.03 3.81 6.33
CA LEU A 192 -0.83 3.35 7.47
C LEU A 192 -2.01 4.30 7.77
N THR A 193 -1.76 5.61 7.72
CA THR A 193 -2.81 6.63 7.92
C THR A 193 -3.88 6.51 6.83
N TRP A 194 -3.46 6.47 5.56
CA TRP A 194 -4.36 6.33 4.43
C TRP A 194 -5.18 5.04 4.50
N SER A 195 -4.54 3.90 4.76
CA SER A 195 -5.21 2.60 4.88
C SER A 195 -6.21 2.55 6.03
N ALA A 196 -5.86 3.10 7.19
CA ALA A 196 -6.77 3.17 8.34
C ALA A 196 -8.02 4.01 8.03
N LEU A 197 -7.85 5.18 7.39
CA LEU A 197 -8.96 6.05 7.01
C LEU A 197 -9.84 5.42 5.92
N MET A 198 -9.22 4.82 4.90
CA MET A 198 -9.92 4.10 3.84
C MET A 198 -10.78 2.98 4.44
N LEU A 199 -10.19 2.16 5.33
CA LEU A 199 -10.89 1.06 5.99
C LEU A 199 -12.05 1.57 6.87
N ARG A 200 -11.85 2.67 7.60
CA ARG A 200 -12.84 3.20 8.54
C ARG A 200 -14.03 3.88 7.85
N PHE A 201 -13.78 4.67 6.81
CA PHE A 201 -14.76 5.63 6.28
C PHE A 201 -15.27 5.29 4.88
N LEU A 202 -14.45 4.67 4.02
CA LEU A 202 -14.87 4.39 2.64
C LEU A 202 -16.05 3.41 2.54
N PRO A 203 -16.15 2.33 3.34
CA PRO A 203 -17.33 1.45 3.32
C PRO A 203 -18.63 2.20 3.62
N ALA A 204 -18.61 3.18 4.53
CA ALA A 204 -19.78 3.98 4.88
C ALA A 204 -20.21 4.90 3.72
N LEU A 205 -19.24 5.48 3.00
CA LEU A 205 -19.49 6.32 1.83
C LEU A 205 -20.25 5.54 0.73
N PHE A 206 -19.83 4.30 0.44
CA PHE A 206 -20.48 3.45 -0.57
C PHE A 206 -21.81 2.86 -0.13
N ARG A 207 -22.06 2.69 1.19
CA ARG A 207 -23.37 2.28 1.71
C ARG A 207 -24.41 3.39 1.58
N ARG A 208 -24.08 4.64 1.97
CA ARG A 208 -25.05 5.75 1.99
C ARG A 208 -25.66 6.04 0.62
N ARG A 209 -24.87 5.99 -0.46
CA ARG A 209 -25.40 6.23 -1.82
C ARG A 209 -26.28 5.12 -2.38
N ARG A 210 -26.20 3.89 -1.87
CA ARG A 210 -27.14 2.82 -2.25
C ARG A 210 -28.60 3.19 -1.92
N PHE A 211 -28.80 4.05 -0.91
CA PHE A 211 -30.12 4.49 -0.46
C PHE A 211 -30.53 5.86 -1.02
N GLY A 212 -29.64 6.60 -1.69
CA GLY A 212 -29.93 7.92 -2.26
C GLY A 212 -30.42 7.90 -3.70
N ASP A 213 -30.19 6.82 -4.44
CA ASP A 213 -30.66 6.61 -5.83
C ASP A 213 -32.04 5.92 -5.90
N VAL A 214 -32.77 5.80 -4.78
CA VAL A 214 -34.14 5.21 -4.70
C VAL A 214 -35.20 6.28 -4.42
N SER A 215 -34.89 7.54 -4.70
CA SER A 215 -35.81 8.69 -4.52
C SER A 215 -35.95 9.47 -5.80
#